data_AF-A0A924M815-F1
#
_entry.id   AF-A0A924M815-F1
#
_cell.length_a   1.000
_cell.length_b   1.000
_cell.length_c   1.000
_cell.angle_alpha   90.00
_cell.angle_beta   90.00
_cell.angle_gamma   90.00
#
_symmetry.space_group_name_H-M   'P 1'
#
loop_
_entity.id
_entity.type
_entity.pdbx_description
1 polymer ?
#
loop_
_entity_poly.entity_id
_entity_poly.type
_entity_poly.pdbx_seq_one_letter_code
_entity_poly.pdbx_strand_id
1 'polypeptide(L)'
;MKKIALFLLIVINFSQSVFTQTPPTSSSADILLQLKKLKVLGSVLYIAAHPDDENNGLLPFFAKEKLYRTAYLSLTRGDGGQNLIGSEQGIELGMIRTQELLAARRIDGSEQYFTTAYEFGFCKNATEALRIWDKEKILSDVVWVIRQYQPDIIIARFPPDARAGHGHHAASSILASEAFVAAADPNKFPEQFKFGVKPWQAKRIVWNTFNFGGTNTTNEDQLKIDVGGFNPLLGKSYGELGGEARSMHKSQGEGRPRRRGQVFEYFTTTGGVAPKNDLMDNVTIGWQRLEGGSTIEAMITTIITAFNYEKPELSVPSLVKAYQTIKALPQGIWRNKKLQEVQDIIEACSGLFVDATTSQASISQGDVLRVTGFVNKRNAVTASLQSINIAGIDSMVNVAIGSNQNIQFTKNINVSSNQKISQPYWLVYTQLPGSFDVRDQTLIGKAENDAAFEVIFTIVIEGEKFTVKRPVLYKVVDPAKGELYQPLVILPKMELNYAKDNIVSLNGKPVQTEIQFKSNIKDSTLYTVQQQYSNNWKYSAANIS
;
A
#
# COMPACT_ATOMS: atom_id res chain seq x y z
N MET A 1 -25.66 52.70 -30.98
CA MET A 1 -24.38 52.08 -30.55
C MET A 1 -24.31 52.00 -29.03
N LYS A 2 -24.72 50.86 -28.44
CA LYS A 2 -24.29 50.45 -27.08
C LYS A 2 -24.12 48.95 -27.13
N LYS A 3 -22.85 48.51 -27.07
CA LYS A 3 -22.43 47.12 -27.21
C LYS A 3 -22.79 46.36 -25.94
N ILE A 4 -23.58 45.31 -26.09
CA ILE A 4 -23.84 44.30 -25.05
C ILE A 4 -22.61 43.38 -25.07
N ALA A 5 -21.78 43.44 -24.02
CA ALA A 5 -20.68 42.52 -23.83
C ALA A 5 -21.23 41.26 -23.13
N LEU A 6 -21.41 40.20 -23.91
CA LEU A 6 -21.76 38.86 -23.43
C LEU A 6 -20.52 38.28 -22.75
N PHE A 7 -20.53 38.18 -21.43
CA PHE A 7 -19.48 37.51 -20.67
C PHE A 7 -19.67 36.00 -20.81
N LEU A 8 -18.85 35.36 -21.64
CA LEU A 8 -18.79 33.90 -21.76
C LEU A 8 -18.27 33.34 -20.44
N LEU A 9 -19.12 32.62 -19.72
CA LEU A 9 -18.74 31.84 -18.54
C LEU A 9 -17.95 30.61 -19.04
N ILE A 10 -16.63 30.71 -19.10
CA ILE A 10 -15.76 29.54 -19.34
C ILE A 10 -15.76 28.72 -18.06
N VAL A 11 -16.55 27.65 -18.04
CA VAL A 11 -16.48 26.58 -17.03
C VAL A 11 -15.18 25.80 -17.30
N ILE A 12 -14.09 26.20 -16.63
CA ILE A 12 -12.87 25.41 -16.58
C ILE A 12 -13.16 24.21 -15.67
N ASN A 13 -13.54 23.08 -16.28
CA ASN A 13 -13.52 21.78 -15.61
C ASN A 13 -12.05 21.44 -15.33
N PHE A 14 -11.58 21.71 -14.11
CA PHE A 14 -10.32 21.17 -13.61
C PHE A 14 -10.49 19.66 -13.41
N SER A 15 -10.10 18.89 -14.41
CA SER A 15 -9.95 17.44 -14.32
C SER A 15 -8.79 17.14 -13.36
N GLN A 16 -9.09 16.93 -12.08
CA GLN A 16 -8.14 16.35 -11.15
C GLN A 16 -7.68 14.99 -11.70
N SER A 17 -6.37 14.85 -11.91
CA SER A 17 -5.76 13.62 -12.42
C SER A 17 -5.72 12.58 -11.31
N VAL A 18 -6.82 11.87 -11.11
CA VAL A 18 -6.80 10.64 -10.31
C VAL A 18 -5.95 9.61 -11.07
N PHE A 19 -5.02 8.95 -10.39
CA PHE A 19 -4.27 7.84 -10.97
C PHE A 19 -5.22 6.67 -11.22
N THR A 20 -5.56 6.47 -12.48
CA THR A 20 -6.40 5.39 -12.96
C THR A 20 -5.56 4.15 -13.13
N GLN A 21 -6.04 3.01 -12.64
CA GLN A 21 -5.26 1.78 -12.66
C GLN A 21 -5.98 0.75 -13.52
N THR A 22 -5.45 0.44 -14.70
CA THR A 22 -5.83 -0.80 -15.37
C THR A 22 -5.27 -1.98 -14.59
N PRO A 23 -6.01 -3.09 -14.45
CA PRO A 23 -5.48 -4.30 -13.83
C PRO A 23 -4.17 -4.72 -14.50
N PRO A 24 -3.11 -5.02 -13.72
CA PRO A 24 -1.83 -5.38 -14.29
C PRO A 24 -1.94 -6.67 -15.09
N THR A 25 -1.29 -6.71 -16.26
CA THR A 25 -1.09 -7.92 -17.06
C THR A 25 0.35 -8.41 -16.88
N SER A 26 0.56 -9.72 -16.89
CA SER A 26 1.90 -10.32 -16.79
C SER A 26 2.36 -10.82 -18.16
N SER A 27 3.54 -10.38 -18.60
CA SER A 27 4.25 -10.97 -19.73
C SER A 27 4.93 -12.28 -19.33
N SER A 28 5.42 -13.06 -20.30
CA SER A 28 6.19 -14.27 -20.01
C SER A 28 7.50 -13.98 -19.26
N ALA A 29 8.09 -12.80 -19.45
CA ALA A 29 9.26 -12.36 -18.67
C ALA A 29 8.89 -12.09 -17.19
N ASP A 30 7.73 -11.46 -16.95
CA ASP A 30 7.21 -11.25 -15.60
C ASP A 30 6.91 -12.60 -14.91
N ILE A 31 6.26 -13.53 -15.62
CA ILE A 31 5.97 -14.87 -15.11
C ILE A 31 7.26 -15.60 -14.76
N LEU A 32 8.29 -15.55 -15.60
CA LEU A 32 9.58 -16.18 -15.32
C LEU A 32 10.26 -15.55 -14.09
N LEU A 33 10.18 -14.23 -13.91
CA LEU A 33 10.70 -13.55 -12.73
C LEU A 33 9.94 -13.97 -11.45
N GLN A 34 8.61 -14.08 -11.53
CA GLN A 34 7.77 -14.58 -10.43
C GLN A 34 8.08 -16.04 -10.08
N LEU A 35 8.29 -16.90 -11.08
CA LEU A 35 8.74 -18.28 -10.87
C LEU A 35 10.09 -18.34 -10.14
N LYS A 36 11.06 -17.52 -10.54
CA LYS A 36 12.35 -17.41 -9.84
C LYS A 36 12.16 -16.94 -8.39
N LYS A 37 11.24 -16.00 -8.15
CA LYS A 37 10.92 -15.50 -6.80
C LYS A 37 10.36 -16.58 -5.88
N LEU A 38 9.73 -17.62 -6.41
CA LEU A 38 9.27 -18.76 -5.59
C LEU A 38 10.42 -19.45 -4.84
N LYS A 39 11.67 -19.36 -5.31
CA LYS A 39 12.85 -19.91 -4.62
C LYS A 39 13.33 -19.08 -3.42
N VAL A 40 12.84 -17.84 -3.26
CA VAL A 40 13.38 -16.86 -2.31
C VAL A 40 12.40 -16.57 -1.18
N LEU A 41 12.83 -16.83 0.06
CA LEU A 41 12.16 -16.62 1.34
C LEU A 41 12.97 -15.66 2.24
N GLY A 42 13.59 -14.65 1.64
CA GLY A 42 14.27 -13.56 2.34
C GLY A 42 13.41 -12.31 2.40
N SER A 43 13.54 -11.52 3.49
CA SER A 43 12.73 -10.33 3.72
C SER A 43 13.49 -9.14 4.31
N VAL A 44 13.17 -7.93 3.83
CA VAL A 44 13.84 -6.66 4.18
C VAL A 44 12.79 -5.63 4.57
N LEU A 45 12.95 -5.01 5.74
CA LEU A 45 12.16 -3.84 6.14
C LEU A 45 13.05 -2.60 6.18
N TYR A 46 12.77 -1.64 5.29
CA TYR A 46 13.43 -0.34 5.24
C TYR A 46 12.60 0.68 6.02
N ILE A 47 13.20 1.39 6.97
CA ILE A 47 12.49 2.33 7.87
C ILE A 47 13.09 3.73 7.71
N ALA A 48 12.23 4.71 7.48
CA ALA A 48 12.58 6.13 7.54
C ALA A 48 11.36 6.98 7.94
N ALA A 49 11.51 8.30 7.95
CA ALA A 49 10.51 9.19 8.53
C ALA A 49 9.39 9.56 7.56
N HIS A 50 9.72 9.87 6.30
CA HIS A 50 8.82 10.53 5.36
C HIS A 50 8.73 9.83 4.00
N PRO A 51 7.63 10.05 3.26
CA PRO A 51 7.59 9.79 1.83
C PRO A 51 8.71 10.56 1.10
N ASP A 52 9.56 9.83 0.36
CA ASP A 52 10.79 10.28 -0.31
C ASP A 52 12.10 10.03 0.44
N ASP A 53 12.09 9.53 1.67
CA ASP A 53 13.34 9.18 2.36
C ASP A 53 13.94 7.87 1.84
N GLU A 54 13.13 7.03 1.18
CA GLU A 54 13.56 5.70 0.80
C GLU A 54 14.67 5.73 -0.26
N ASN A 55 15.56 4.73 -0.21
CA ASN A 55 16.58 4.58 -1.22
C ASN A 55 16.00 3.93 -2.48
N ASN A 56 15.64 4.77 -3.46
CA ASN A 56 14.97 4.31 -4.67
C ASN A 56 15.80 3.38 -5.55
N GLY A 57 17.14 3.35 -5.46
CA GLY A 57 17.96 2.38 -6.20
C GLY A 57 18.06 1.03 -5.48
N LEU A 58 18.12 1.07 -4.15
CA LEU A 58 18.28 -0.12 -3.30
C LEU A 58 16.99 -0.96 -3.18
N LEU A 59 15.83 -0.31 -3.05
CA LEU A 59 14.54 -1.01 -2.97
C LEU A 59 14.26 -1.93 -4.18
N PRO A 60 14.34 -1.45 -5.44
CA PRO A 60 14.12 -2.32 -6.59
C PRO A 60 15.22 -3.37 -6.73
N PHE A 61 16.47 -3.09 -6.32
CA PHE A 61 17.50 -4.11 -6.27
C PHE A 61 17.09 -5.28 -5.35
N PHE A 62 16.62 -5.02 -4.13
CA PHE A 62 16.14 -6.10 -3.26
C PHE A 62 14.89 -6.80 -3.80
N ALA A 63 13.90 -6.03 -4.27
CA ALA A 63 12.61 -6.58 -4.69
C ALA A 63 12.66 -7.32 -6.03
N LYS A 64 13.56 -6.93 -6.94
CA LYS A 64 13.58 -7.38 -8.34
C LYS A 64 14.87 -8.11 -8.77
N GLU A 65 16.04 -7.82 -8.18
CA GLU A 65 17.27 -8.63 -8.38
C GLU A 65 17.28 -9.81 -7.42
N LYS A 66 17.28 -9.49 -6.12
CA LYS A 66 17.39 -10.48 -5.06
C LYS A 66 16.08 -11.20 -4.79
N LEU A 67 14.97 -10.65 -5.29
CA LEU A 67 13.61 -11.18 -5.16
C LEU A 67 13.17 -11.35 -3.70
N TYR A 68 13.79 -10.58 -2.79
CA TYR A 68 13.39 -10.52 -1.39
C TYR A 68 12.02 -9.87 -1.29
N ARG A 69 11.21 -10.34 -0.34
CA ARG A 69 10.06 -9.56 0.12
C ARG A 69 10.64 -8.27 0.71
N THR A 70 10.30 -7.13 0.11
CA THR A 70 10.90 -5.83 0.48
C THR A 70 9.78 -4.89 0.85
N ALA A 71 9.94 -4.14 1.94
CA ALA A 71 8.95 -3.18 2.41
C ALA A 71 9.61 -1.86 2.83
N TYR A 72 8.90 -0.77 2.60
CA TYR A 72 9.21 0.54 3.15
C TYR A 72 8.19 0.91 4.22
N LEU A 73 8.67 1.20 5.43
CA LEU A 73 7.90 1.80 6.52
C LEU A 73 8.27 3.27 6.63
N SER A 74 7.37 4.13 6.18
CA SER A 74 7.44 5.57 6.46
C SER A 74 6.75 5.83 7.78
N LEU A 75 7.39 6.49 8.74
CA LEU A 75 6.72 6.76 10.02
C LEU A 75 5.50 7.68 9.82
N THR A 76 5.63 8.68 8.95
CA THR A 76 4.58 9.66 8.66
C THR A 76 4.06 9.54 7.23
N ARG A 77 2.99 10.28 6.90
CA ARG A 77 2.45 10.37 5.54
C ARG A 77 2.96 11.57 4.75
N GLY A 78 3.93 12.35 5.26
CA GLY A 78 4.44 13.50 4.53
C GLY A 78 3.64 14.78 4.74
N ASP A 79 2.79 14.86 5.76
CA ASP A 79 1.74 15.87 5.92
C ASP A 79 2.29 17.32 6.05
N GLY A 80 3.47 17.46 6.66
CA GLY A 80 4.07 18.75 7.02
C GLY A 80 5.03 19.33 5.98
N GLY A 81 5.15 18.69 4.81
CA GLY A 81 6.10 19.08 3.76
C GLY A 81 5.61 20.19 2.83
N GLN A 82 6.46 20.53 1.87
CA GLN A 82 6.13 21.48 0.80
C GLN A 82 5.37 20.77 -0.35
N ASN A 83 4.52 21.52 -1.05
CA ASN A 83 3.80 21.03 -2.23
C ASN A 83 4.17 21.87 -3.46
N LEU A 84 4.94 21.29 -4.37
CA LEU A 84 5.39 21.95 -5.61
C LEU A 84 4.29 22.04 -6.68
N ILE A 85 3.27 21.18 -6.60
CA ILE A 85 2.29 20.98 -7.68
C ILE A 85 0.89 21.51 -7.36
N GLY A 86 0.68 22.04 -6.16
CA GLY A 86 -0.64 22.48 -5.70
C GLY A 86 -0.60 23.23 -4.37
N SER A 87 -1.79 23.58 -3.88
CA SER A 87 -1.97 24.33 -2.63
C SER A 87 -2.32 23.45 -1.43
N GLU A 88 -2.46 22.14 -1.62
CA GLU A 88 -2.77 21.19 -0.55
C GLU A 88 -1.63 21.14 0.48
N GLN A 89 -2.00 21.15 1.76
CA GLN A 89 -1.10 21.11 2.91
C GLN A 89 -1.69 20.16 3.97
N GLY A 90 -0.90 19.73 4.95
CA GLY A 90 -1.41 18.92 6.04
C GLY A 90 -1.97 17.58 5.56
N ILE A 91 -3.20 17.27 5.98
CA ILE A 91 -3.84 15.98 5.73
C ILE A 91 -4.00 15.72 4.23
N GLU A 92 -4.41 16.73 3.47
CA GLU A 92 -4.60 16.65 2.02
C GLU A 92 -3.28 16.32 1.32
N LEU A 93 -2.18 16.95 1.73
CA LEU A 93 -0.85 16.64 1.21
C LEU A 93 -0.40 15.22 1.60
N GLY A 94 -0.67 14.81 2.83
CA GLY A 94 -0.40 13.44 3.29
C GLY A 94 -1.13 12.39 2.46
N MET A 95 -2.36 12.67 2.04
CA MET A 95 -3.11 11.80 1.14
C MET A 95 -2.48 11.72 -0.26
N ILE A 96 -2.05 12.85 -0.83
CA ILE A 96 -1.33 12.89 -2.10
C ILE A 96 -0.06 12.04 -2.02
N ARG A 97 0.78 12.28 -1.02
CA ARG A 97 2.07 11.59 -0.85
C ARG A 97 1.93 10.10 -0.55
N THR A 98 0.83 9.70 0.09
CA THR A 98 0.47 8.28 0.23
C THR A 98 0.30 7.62 -1.15
N GLN A 99 -0.41 8.27 -2.07
CA GLN A 99 -0.60 7.76 -3.44
C GLN A 99 0.68 7.84 -4.29
N GLU A 100 1.53 8.85 -4.06
CA GLU A 100 2.85 8.94 -4.70
C GLU A 100 3.76 7.79 -4.30
N LEU A 101 3.82 7.45 -2.99
CA LEU A 101 4.55 6.27 -2.51
C LEU A 101 4.00 4.98 -3.11
N LEU A 102 2.67 4.79 -3.10
CA LEU A 102 2.06 3.61 -3.71
C LEU A 102 2.39 3.51 -5.20
N ALA A 103 2.48 4.63 -5.92
CA ALA A 103 2.92 4.66 -7.29
C ALA A 103 4.40 4.30 -7.47
N ALA A 104 5.28 4.81 -6.59
CA ALA A 104 6.69 4.43 -6.56
C ALA A 104 6.86 2.91 -6.29
N ARG A 105 6.09 2.36 -5.34
CA ARG A 105 6.06 0.94 -5.01
C ARG A 105 5.61 0.04 -6.16
N ARG A 106 4.66 0.50 -6.99
CA ARG A 106 4.28 -0.24 -8.22
C ARG A 106 5.44 -0.39 -9.19
N ILE A 107 6.37 0.56 -9.21
CA ILE A 107 7.57 0.53 -10.05
C ILE A 107 8.66 -0.34 -9.42
N ASP A 108 9.03 -0.07 -8.16
CA ASP A 108 10.14 -0.77 -7.51
C ASP A 108 9.79 -2.18 -7.01
N GLY A 109 8.51 -2.47 -6.77
CA GLY A 109 8.02 -3.78 -6.33
C GLY A 109 8.01 -4.03 -4.83
N SER A 110 8.22 -3.00 -4.01
CA SER A 110 8.21 -3.10 -2.54
C SER A 110 6.81 -2.86 -1.95
N GLU A 111 6.57 -3.35 -0.75
CA GLU A 111 5.33 -3.11 0.02
C GLU A 111 5.43 -1.75 0.76
N GLN A 112 4.32 -1.01 0.92
CA GLN A 112 4.28 0.26 1.66
C GLN A 112 3.57 0.09 3.00
N TYR A 113 4.20 0.60 4.07
CA TYR A 113 3.60 0.69 5.40
C TYR A 113 3.71 2.09 5.99
N PHE A 114 2.82 2.40 6.93
CA PHE A 114 2.87 3.63 7.72
C PHE A 114 2.56 3.40 9.19
N THR A 115 3.15 4.21 10.07
CA THR A 115 2.67 4.32 11.46
C THR A 115 1.50 5.32 11.58
N THR A 116 1.06 5.58 12.80
CA THR A 116 0.10 6.63 13.12
C THR A 116 0.73 8.01 13.29
N ALA A 117 2.06 8.14 13.25
CA ALA A 117 2.74 9.42 13.44
C ALA A 117 2.29 10.48 12.40
N TYR A 118 2.08 11.69 12.88
CA TYR A 118 1.77 12.85 12.05
C TYR A 118 3.02 13.71 11.84
N GLU A 119 3.25 14.16 10.61
CA GLU A 119 4.33 15.09 10.31
C GLU A 119 3.87 16.53 10.60
N PHE A 120 4.28 17.07 11.75
CA PHE A 120 3.92 18.42 12.20
C PHE A 120 4.82 19.54 11.62
N GLY A 121 5.52 19.26 10.53
CA GLY A 121 6.46 20.18 9.87
C GLY A 121 7.92 20.04 10.34
N PHE A 122 8.73 21.06 10.05
CA PHE A 122 10.18 21.00 10.26
C PHE A 122 10.55 20.86 11.74
N CYS A 123 11.29 19.81 12.07
CA CYS A 123 11.76 19.53 13.42
C CYS A 123 13.29 19.48 13.46
N LYS A 124 13.92 20.16 14.43
CA LYS A 124 15.40 20.26 14.50
C LYS A 124 16.05 19.12 15.27
N ASN A 125 15.36 18.48 16.20
CA ASN A 125 15.96 17.50 17.10
C ASN A 125 15.02 16.32 17.39
N ALA A 126 15.60 15.14 17.58
CA ALA A 126 14.82 13.92 17.80
C ALA A 126 14.02 13.94 19.10
N THR A 127 14.51 14.60 20.15
CA THR A 127 13.82 14.68 21.46
C THR A 127 12.46 15.37 21.33
N GLU A 128 12.39 16.45 20.57
CA GLU A 128 11.13 17.14 20.27
C GLU A 128 10.19 16.25 19.47
N ALA A 129 10.68 15.61 18.40
CA ALA A 129 9.89 14.69 17.59
C ALA A 129 9.28 13.56 18.42
N LEU A 130 10.10 12.87 19.20
CA LEU A 130 9.68 11.76 20.06
C LEU A 130 8.71 12.21 21.17
N ARG A 131 8.84 13.44 21.67
CA ARG A 131 7.90 14.00 22.64
C ARG A 131 6.54 14.29 21.99
N ILE A 132 6.53 14.92 20.81
CA ILE A 132 5.28 15.29 20.12
C ILE A 132 4.54 14.03 19.64
N TRP A 133 5.26 13.08 19.06
CA TRP A 133 4.71 11.82 18.56
C TRP A 133 4.19 10.88 19.64
N ASP A 134 4.50 11.12 20.91
CA ASP A 134 4.42 10.11 21.96
C ASP A 134 5.25 8.87 21.59
N LYS A 135 6.52 8.90 22.02
CA LYS A 135 7.52 7.88 21.72
C LYS A 135 6.99 6.45 21.89
N GLU A 136 6.35 6.13 23.01
CA GLU A 136 5.90 4.76 23.28
C GLU A 136 4.78 4.34 22.33
N LYS A 137 3.90 5.27 21.95
CA LYS A 137 2.85 5.03 20.96
C LYS A 137 3.45 4.66 19.59
N ILE A 138 4.34 5.49 19.05
CA ILE A 138 4.92 5.21 17.72
C ILE A 138 5.88 4.02 17.76
N LEU A 139 6.59 3.80 18.88
CA LEU A 139 7.38 2.59 19.08
C LEU A 139 6.50 1.33 18.99
N SER A 140 5.31 1.35 19.60
CA SER A 140 4.34 0.25 19.49
C SER A 140 3.93 -0.02 18.04
N ASP A 141 3.68 1.01 17.24
CA ASP A 141 3.35 0.88 15.82
C ASP A 141 4.48 0.25 15.00
N VAL A 142 5.74 0.66 15.23
CA VAL A 142 6.90 0.08 14.53
C VAL A 142 7.09 -1.38 14.94
N VAL A 143 6.94 -1.71 16.23
CA VAL A 143 6.99 -3.10 16.73
C VAL A 143 5.87 -3.94 16.11
N TRP A 144 4.67 -3.40 16.00
CA TRP A 144 3.54 -4.05 15.36
C TRP A 144 3.86 -4.43 13.91
N VAL A 145 4.39 -3.49 13.13
CA VAL A 145 4.79 -3.74 11.74
C VAL A 145 5.90 -4.78 11.66
N ILE A 146 6.93 -4.73 12.52
CA ILE A 146 8.01 -5.73 12.55
C ILE A 146 7.45 -7.14 12.82
N ARG A 147 6.56 -7.29 13.81
CA ARG A 147 5.99 -8.59 14.19
C ARG A 147 5.02 -9.14 13.15
N GLN A 148 4.28 -8.28 12.46
CA GLN A 148 3.41 -8.63 11.32
C GLN A 148 4.21 -9.01 10.08
N TYR A 149 5.24 -8.23 9.74
CA TYR A 149 6.02 -8.38 8.52
C TYR A 149 7.07 -9.49 8.61
N GLN A 150 7.65 -9.68 9.79
CA GLN A 150 8.71 -10.64 10.11
C GLN A 150 9.97 -10.48 9.24
N PRO A 151 10.62 -9.29 9.23
CA PRO A 151 11.80 -9.06 8.41
C PRO A 151 13.01 -9.86 8.89
N ASP A 152 13.79 -10.40 7.97
CA ASP A 152 15.09 -11.00 8.30
C ASP A 152 16.12 -9.94 8.67
N ILE A 153 16.08 -8.79 7.98
CA ILE A 153 16.92 -7.64 8.27
C ILE A 153 16.10 -6.35 8.28
N ILE A 154 16.53 -5.41 9.12
CA ILE A 154 15.98 -4.06 9.17
C ILE A 154 17.05 -3.08 8.69
N ILE A 155 16.65 -2.10 7.89
CA ILE A 155 17.52 -1.02 7.41
C ILE A 155 16.93 0.31 7.87
N ALA A 156 17.69 1.08 8.65
CA ALA A 156 17.36 2.48 8.94
C ALA A 156 18.02 3.38 7.88
N ARG A 157 17.29 4.39 7.36
CA ARG A 157 17.85 5.35 6.38
C ARG A 157 18.90 6.29 6.99
N PHE A 158 18.66 6.71 8.23
CA PHE A 158 19.40 7.80 8.87
C PHE A 158 20.10 7.35 10.15
N PRO A 159 21.11 8.08 10.64
CA PRO A 159 21.68 7.86 11.96
C PRO A 159 20.77 8.42 13.06
N PRO A 160 20.92 7.98 14.32
CA PRO A 160 20.09 8.44 15.45
C PRO A 160 20.53 9.81 16.02
N ASP A 161 21.34 10.58 15.29
CA ASP A 161 21.96 11.81 15.77
C ASP A 161 21.87 12.97 14.75
N ALA A 162 22.51 14.10 15.09
CA ALA A 162 22.44 15.34 14.31
C ALA A 162 22.89 15.20 12.84
N ARG A 163 23.68 14.17 12.49
CA ARG A 163 24.07 13.89 11.09
C ARG A 163 22.87 13.57 10.20
N ALA A 164 21.72 13.20 10.79
CA ALA A 164 20.47 12.98 10.07
C ALA A 164 19.86 14.27 9.47
N GLY A 165 20.32 15.45 9.92
CA GLY A 165 19.90 16.77 9.43
C GLY A 165 18.49 17.22 9.87
N HIS A 166 17.55 16.28 10.03
CA HIS A 166 16.17 16.54 10.45
C HIS A 166 15.83 15.73 11.72
N GLY A 167 15.07 16.32 12.64
CA GLY A 167 14.67 15.70 13.91
C GLY A 167 13.86 14.42 13.72
N HIS A 168 12.92 14.41 12.77
CA HIS A 168 12.17 13.19 12.41
C HIS A 168 13.08 12.08 11.86
N HIS A 169 14.12 12.41 11.08
CA HIS A 169 15.05 11.41 10.54
C HIS A 169 15.79 10.70 11.68
N ALA A 170 16.37 11.46 12.60
CA ALA A 170 17.03 10.91 13.78
C ALA A 170 16.06 10.13 14.68
N ALA A 171 14.86 10.65 14.92
CA ALA A 171 13.82 9.96 15.68
C ALA A 171 13.40 8.63 15.04
N SER A 172 13.28 8.56 13.71
CA SER A 172 12.95 7.33 13.00
C SER A 172 14.01 6.24 13.19
N SER A 173 15.29 6.62 13.23
CA SER A 173 16.41 5.70 13.46
C SER A 173 16.48 5.20 14.91
N ILE A 174 16.19 6.08 15.87
CA ILE A 174 16.05 5.72 17.29
C ILE A 174 14.92 4.70 17.45
N LEU A 175 13.73 4.98 16.91
CA LEU A 175 12.57 4.09 16.98
C LEU A 175 12.84 2.75 16.27
N ALA A 176 13.50 2.75 15.11
CA ALA A 176 13.88 1.52 14.43
C ALA A 176 14.81 0.63 15.28
N SER A 177 15.79 1.25 15.95
CA SER A 177 16.75 0.54 16.82
C SER A 177 16.09 -0.01 18.07
N GLU A 178 15.20 0.76 18.71
CA GLU A 178 14.44 0.30 19.87
C GLU A 178 13.43 -0.78 19.51
N ALA A 179 12.75 -0.63 18.37
CA ALA A 179 11.78 -1.61 17.89
C ALA A 179 12.44 -2.93 17.49
N PHE A 180 13.67 -2.90 16.96
CA PHE A 180 14.47 -4.11 16.69
C PHE A 180 14.62 -5.00 17.94
N VAL A 181 14.79 -4.39 19.12
CA VAL A 181 14.88 -5.11 20.40
C VAL A 181 13.47 -5.45 20.92
N ALA A 182 12.57 -4.47 20.97
CA ALA A 182 11.24 -4.63 21.55
C ALA A 182 10.35 -5.63 20.79
N ALA A 183 10.53 -5.78 19.48
CA ALA A 183 9.78 -6.75 18.69
C ALA A 183 10.06 -8.20 19.12
N ALA A 184 11.25 -8.49 19.64
CA ALA A 184 11.65 -9.80 20.13
C ALA A 184 11.28 -10.06 21.60
N ASP A 185 10.92 -9.02 22.36
CA ASP A 185 10.59 -9.12 23.78
C ASP A 185 9.10 -9.47 23.98
N PRO A 186 8.75 -10.62 24.59
CA PRO A 186 7.36 -10.99 24.89
C PRO A 186 6.68 -10.10 25.95
N ASN A 187 7.43 -9.28 26.69
CA ASN A 187 6.87 -8.37 27.71
C ASN A 187 6.61 -6.97 27.16
N LYS A 188 7.11 -6.64 25.95
CA LYS A 188 6.83 -5.36 25.30
C LYS A 188 5.61 -5.44 24.39
N PHE A 189 4.65 -4.54 24.62
CA PHE A 189 3.38 -4.47 23.90
C PHE A 189 2.65 -5.84 23.83
N PRO A 190 2.43 -6.54 24.96
CA PRO A 190 1.84 -7.88 24.96
C PRO A 190 0.40 -7.91 24.46
N GLU A 191 -0.31 -6.77 24.50
CA GLU A 191 -1.65 -6.61 23.95
C GLU A 191 -1.73 -6.92 22.45
N GLN A 192 -0.63 -6.72 21.70
CA GLN A 192 -0.57 -7.02 20.27
C GLN A 192 -0.77 -8.51 19.98
N PHE A 193 -0.36 -9.41 20.88
CA PHE A 193 -0.47 -10.86 20.67
C PHE A 193 -1.91 -11.36 20.59
N LYS A 194 -2.89 -10.57 21.08
CA LYS A 194 -4.32 -10.84 20.90
C LYS A 194 -4.74 -10.89 19.42
N PHE A 195 -3.95 -10.28 18.54
CA PHE A 195 -4.19 -10.23 17.09
C PHE A 195 -3.35 -11.26 16.30
N GLY A 196 -2.73 -12.22 16.98
CA GLY A 196 -2.06 -13.36 16.34
C GLY A 196 -0.59 -13.14 15.94
N VAL A 197 -0.03 -11.95 16.20
CA VAL A 197 1.43 -11.77 16.08
C VAL A 197 2.17 -12.50 17.20
N LYS A 198 3.48 -12.70 16.99
CA LYS A 198 4.39 -13.30 17.97
C LYS A 198 5.64 -12.44 18.08
N PRO A 199 6.45 -12.58 19.16
CA PRO A 199 7.76 -11.98 19.19
C PRO A 199 8.57 -12.34 17.94
N TRP A 200 9.28 -11.37 17.39
CA TRP A 200 10.08 -11.54 16.19
C TRP A 200 11.43 -10.84 16.34
N GLN A 201 12.51 -11.60 16.16
CA GLN A 201 13.87 -11.09 16.17
C GLN A 201 14.42 -11.09 14.74
N ALA A 202 14.58 -9.91 14.15
CA ALA A 202 15.37 -9.77 12.93
C ALA A 202 16.83 -10.14 13.21
N LYS A 203 17.55 -10.68 12.23
CA LYS A 203 18.96 -11.10 12.39
C LYS A 203 19.87 -9.94 12.73
N ARG A 204 19.59 -8.77 12.14
CA ARG A 204 20.38 -7.54 12.26
C ARG A 204 19.55 -6.32 11.91
N ILE A 205 20.01 -5.19 12.42
CA ILE A 205 19.65 -3.86 11.96
C ILE A 205 20.91 -3.15 11.47
N VAL A 206 20.81 -2.50 10.32
CA VAL A 206 21.89 -1.73 9.70
C VAL A 206 21.41 -0.32 9.36
N TRP A 207 22.34 0.63 9.32
CA TRP A 207 22.11 1.96 8.77
C TRP A 207 22.61 2.02 7.33
N ASN A 208 21.73 2.37 6.38
CA ASN A 208 22.11 2.69 5.01
C ASN A 208 22.67 4.12 4.96
N THR A 209 23.99 4.22 5.11
CA THR A 209 24.73 5.48 5.07
C THR A 209 24.60 6.16 3.71
N PHE A 210 24.89 7.45 3.67
CA PHE A 210 24.58 8.29 2.53
C PHE A 210 25.62 9.38 2.27
N ASN A 211 25.59 9.88 1.04
CA ASN A 211 26.36 11.03 0.58
C ASN A 211 25.44 11.97 -0.21
N PHE A 212 24.84 12.94 0.48
CA PHE A 212 24.00 13.98 -0.11
C PHE A 212 23.90 15.20 0.83
N GLY A 213 23.42 16.34 0.31
CA GLY A 213 23.15 17.53 1.13
C GLY A 213 24.37 18.11 1.86
N GLY A 214 25.57 17.90 1.30
CA GLY A 214 26.84 18.31 1.93
C GLY A 214 27.33 17.40 3.06
N THR A 215 26.59 16.34 3.39
CA THR A 215 26.97 15.36 4.42
C THR A 215 27.38 14.04 3.75
N ASN A 216 28.59 13.56 4.07
CA ASN A 216 29.09 12.27 3.62
C ASN A 216 29.33 11.36 4.84
N THR A 217 28.64 10.23 4.87
CA THR A 217 28.73 9.21 5.94
C THR A 217 29.20 7.85 5.42
N THR A 218 29.61 7.78 4.16
CA THR A 218 30.11 6.56 3.53
C THR A 218 31.62 6.41 3.74
N ASN A 219 32.09 5.19 3.98
CA ASN A 219 33.51 4.82 4.09
C ASN A 219 33.72 3.42 3.47
N GLU A 220 34.88 3.18 2.88
CA GLU A 220 35.30 1.88 2.34
C GLU A 220 35.39 0.76 3.40
N ASP A 221 35.51 1.09 4.69
CA ASP A 221 35.48 0.11 5.78
C ASP A 221 34.05 -0.43 6.09
N GLN A 222 33.02 0.13 5.45
CA GLN A 222 31.64 -0.32 5.60
C GLN A 222 31.32 -1.47 4.64
N LEU A 223 30.26 -2.24 4.94
CA LEU A 223 29.74 -3.17 3.94
C LEU A 223 29.26 -2.36 2.73
N LYS A 224 29.78 -2.70 1.56
CA LYS A 224 29.46 -2.04 0.29
C LYS A 224 28.84 -3.03 -0.69
N ILE A 225 27.70 -2.67 -1.28
CA ILE A 225 26.98 -3.50 -2.26
C ILE A 225 26.78 -2.72 -3.55
N ASP A 226 27.11 -3.33 -4.69
CA ASP A 226 26.73 -2.79 -6.00
C ASP A 226 25.25 -3.06 -6.28
N VAL A 227 24.50 -1.97 -6.40
CA VAL A 227 23.07 -1.95 -6.72
C VAL A 227 22.79 -1.40 -8.12
N GLY A 228 23.83 -1.13 -8.92
CA GLY A 228 23.70 -0.57 -10.27
C GLY A 228 23.38 -1.58 -11.37
N GLY A 229 23.24 -2.87 -11.02
CA GLY A 229 23.10 -3.98 -11.97
C GLY A 229 21.95 -3.84 -12.96
N PHE A 230 22.10 -4.48 -14.12
CA PHE A 230 21.09 -4.56 -15.19
C PHE A 230 20.38 -5.91 -15.17
N ASN A 231 19.04 -5.91 -15.20
CA ASN A 231 18.24 -7.13 -15.25
C ASN A 231 17.67 -7.36 -16.65
N PRO A 232 18.06 -8.44 -17.36
CA PRO A 232 17.62 -8.70 -18.73
C PRO A 232 16.13 -9.02 -18.84
N LEU A 233 15.49 -9.55 -17.78
CA LEU A 233 14.04 -9.82 -17.81
C LEU A 233 13.21 -8.54 -17.68
N LEU A 234 13.76 -7.52 -17.01
CA LEU A 234 13.11 -6.21 -16.87
C LEU A 234 13.50 -5.23 -17.98
N GLY A 235 14.62 -5.50 -18.67
CA GLY A 235 15.22 -4.60 -19.66
C GLY A 235 15.72 -3.28 -19.06
N LYS A 236 15.96 -3.23 -17.75
CA LYS A 236 16.34 -2.02 -16.99
C LYS A 236 17.35 -2.33 -15.90
N SER A 237 18.17 -1.34 -15.55
CA SER A 237 18.96 -1.33 -14.32
C SER A 237 18.16 -0.80 -13.13
N TYR A 238 18.61 -1.10 -11.92
CA TYR A 238 17.94 -0.67 -10.70
C TYR A 238 18.08 0.84 -10.44
N GLY A 239 19.12 1.47 -11.00
CA GLY A 239 19.22 2.93 -11.06
C GLY A 239 18.16 3.57 -11.97
N GLU A 240 17.76 2.90 -13.05
CA GLU A 240 16.67 3.37 -13.92
C GLU A 240 15.31 3.21 -13.24
N LEU A 241 15.04 2.03 -12.66
CA LEU A 241 13.82 1.79 -11.88
C LEU A 241 13.73 2.75 -10.69
N GLY A 242 14.84 3.01 -10.01
CA GLY A 242 14.90 3.95 -8.91
C GLY A 242 14.64 5.39 -9.33
N GLY A 243 15.19 5.83 -10.48
CA GLY A 243 14.87 7.14 -11.04
C GLY A 243 13.38 7.28 -11.37
N GLU A 244 12.76 6.24 -11.92
CA GLU A 244 11.32 6.22 -12.22
C GLU A 244 10.46 6.24 -10.96
N ALA A 245 10.78 5.41 -9.97
CA ALA A 245 10.09 5.38 -8.68
C ALA A 245 10.21 6.72 -7.95
N ARG A 246 11.42 7.29 -7.89
CA ARG A 246 11.67 8.59 -7.26
C ARG A 246 10.88 9.71 -7.93
N SER A 247 10.73 9.67 -9.24
CA SER A 247 9.96 10.65 -10.00
C SER A 247 8.44 10.59 -9.77
N MET A 248 7.93 9.61 -9.01
CA MET A 248 6.54 9.59 -8.56
C MET A 248 6.25 10.49 -7.37
N HIS A 249 7.27 10.94 -6.64
CA HIS A 249 7.18 11.97 -5.59
C HIS A 249 7.04 13.36 -6.22
N LYS A 250 5.94 13.57 -6.95
CA LYS A 250 5.70 14.76 -7.78
C LYS A 250 5.53 16.00 -6.92
N SER A 251 4.82 15.89 -5.79
CA SER A 251 4.60 16.97 -4.83
C SER A 251 5.90 17.51 -4.22
N GLN A 252 6.93 16.66 -4.13
CA GLN A 252 8.26 17.02 -3.62
C GLN A 252 9.20 17.59 -4.71
N GLY A 253 8.84 17.48 -5.99
CA GLY A 253 9.73 17.87 -7.09
C GLY A 253 10.92 16.93 -7.31
N GLU A 254 10.76 15.65 -6.98
CA GLU A 254 11.84 14.68 -6.93
C GLU A 254 12.07 13.93 -8.26
N GLY A 255 11.92 14.62 -9.38
CA GLY A 255 12.27 14.07 -10.69
C GLY A 255 13.77 13.74 -10.77
N ARG A 256 14.12 12.48 -11.06
CA ARG A 256 15.52 12.03 -11.14
C ARG A 256 15.86 11.38 -12.47
N PRO A 257 17.09 11.56 -12.98
CA PRO A 257 17.53 10.88 -14.19
C PRO A 257 17.59 9.37 -13.97
N ARG A 258 17.26 8.61 -15.03
CA ARG A 258 17.42 7.16 -15.08
C ARG A 258 18.91 6.82 -15.21
N ARG A 259 19.56 6.48 -14.10
CA ARG A 259 21.02 6.23 -14.05
C ARG A 259 21.36 4.80 -14.46
N ARG A 260 22.44 4.63 -15.22
CA ARG A 260 22.99 3.34 -15.65
C ARG A 260 24.41 3.17 -15.15
N GLY A 261 24.84 1.92 -15.01
CA GLY A 261 26.17 1.57 -14.54
C GLY A 261 26.21 1.35 -13.03
N GLN A 262 27.41 1.02 -12.55
CA GLN A 262 27.66 0.65 -11.17
C GLN A 262 27.29 1.79 -10.19
N VAL A 263 26.60 1.42 -9.12
CA VAL A 263 26.22 2.31 -8.02
C VAL A 263 26.40 1.54 -6.73
N PHE A 264 27.16 2.09 -5.79
CA PHE A 264 27.42 1.42 -4.52
C PHE A 264 26.58 2.01 -3.39
N GLU A 265 26.00 1.13 -2.59
CA GLU A 265 25.34 1.45 -1.33
C GLU A 265 26.16 0.92 -0.14
N TYR A 266 26.18 1.70 0.94
CA TYR A 266 27.06 1.49 2.08
C TYR A 266 26.25 1.30 3.36
N PHE A 267 26.69 0.35 4.20
CA PHE A 267 25.95 -0.08 5.37
C PHE A 267 26.84 -0.20 6.61
N THR A 268 26.36 0.40 7.72
CA THR A 268 26.96 0.22 9.06
C THR A 268 26.04 -0.64 9.91
N THR A 269 26.56 -1.68 10.56
CA THR A 269 25.74 -2.48 11.49
C THR A 269 25.48 -1.70 12.77
N THR A 270 24.22 -1.61 13.18
CA THR A 270 23.79 -0.91 14.40
C THR A 270 23.20 -1.86 15.45
N GLY A 271 22.92 -3.12 15.09
CA GLY A 271 22.50 -4.16 16.03
C GLY A 271 22.46 -5.55 15.40
N GLY A 272 22.56 -6.59 16.24
CA GLY A 272 22.64 -7.99 15.81
C GLY A 272 24.01 -8.38 15.25
N VAL A 273 24.06 -9.48 14.50
CA VAL A 273 25.32 -10.03 13.95
C VAL A 273 25.69 -9.29 12.67
N ALA A 274 26.84 -8.60 12.66
CA ALA A 274 27.33 -7.89 11.49
C ALA A 274 27.56 -8.81 10.27
N PRO A 275 27.10 -8.43 9.07
CA PRO A 275 27.42 -9.11 7.82
C PRO A 275 28.87 -8.85 7.39
N LYS A 276 29.41 -9.70 6.51
CA LYS A 276 30.76 -9.58 5.94
C LYS A 276 30.74 -9.33 4.43
N ASN A 277 29.93 -10.08 3.69
CA ASN A 277 29.90 -10.07 2.23
C ASN A 277 28.55 -9.60 1.68
N ASP A 278 27.44 -10.03 2.29
CA ASP A 278 26.08 -9.67 1.88
C ASP A 278 25.22 -9.36 3.11
N LEU A 279 24.24 -8.47 2.96
CA LEU A 279 23.30 -8.12 4.03
C LEU A 279 22.49 -9.32 4.55
N MET A 280 22.37 -10.40 3.79
CA MET A 280 21.72 -11.66 4.17
C MET A 280 22.70 -12.74 4.67
N ASP A 281 23.96 -12.42 4.95
CA ASP A 281 24.93 -13.38 5.48
C ASP A 281 24.36 -14.13 6.70
N ASN A 282 24.41 -15.46 6.67
CA ASN A 282 23.87 -16.35 7.73
C ASN A 282 22.35 -16.21 7.96
N VAL A 283 21.59 -15.83 6.92
CA VAL A 283 20.13 -15.90 6.84
C VAL A 283 19.75 -16.99 5.84
N THR A 284 18.92 -17.95 6.25
CA THR A 284 18.40 -18.98 5.34
C THR A 284 17.29 -18.38 4.47
N ILE A 285 17.63 -17.94 3.26
CA ILE A 285 16.69 -17.28 2.33
C ILE A 285 16.04 -18.25 1.33
N GLY A 286 16.27 -19.56 1.43
CA GLY A 286 15.68 -20.58 0.56
C GLY A 286 14.63 -21.43 1.29
N TRP A 287 14.10 -22.44 0.58
CA TRP A 287 13.09 -23.35 1.13
C TRP A 287 13.59 -24.20 2.30
N GLN A 288 14.91 -24.35 2.47
CA GLN A 288 15.52 -25.01 3.62
C GLN A 288 15.12 -24.34 4.95
N ARG A 289 14.59 -23.11 4.92
CA ARG A 289 13.98 -22.44 6.08
C ARG A 289 12.78 -23.21 6.65
N LEU A 290 12.07 -23.96 5.81
CA LEU A 290 10.86 -24.67 6.18
C LEU A 290 11.09 -26.17 6.12
N GLU A 291 10.57 -26.88 7.13
CA GLU A 291 10.56 -28.34 7.12
C GLU A 291 9.79 -28.85 5.89
N GLY A 292 10.35 -29.83 5.17
CA GLY A 292 9.81 -30.31 3.89
C GLY A 292 10.07 -29.40 2.68
N GLY A 293 10.76 -28.27 2.86
CA GLY A 293 10.99 -27.29 1.80
C GLY A 293 11.86 -27.77 0.63
N SER A 294 12.80 -28.70 0.85
CA SER A 294 13.68 -29.21 -0.21
C SER A 294 12.91 -29.86 -1.37
N THR A 295 11.81 -30.57 -1.07
CA THR A 295 10.94 -31.14 -2.11
C THR A 295 10.29 -30.04 -2.94
N ILE A 296 9.82 -28.97 -2.30
CA ILE A 296 9.19 -27.83 -2.99
C ILE A 296 10.21 -27.09 -3.86
N GLU A 297 11.44 -26.91 -3.38
CA GLU A 297 12.52 -26.31 -4.16
C GLU A 297 12.86 -27.11 -5.42
N ALA A 298 12.89 -28.45 -5.31
CA ALA A 298 13.08 -29.32 -6.46
C ALA A 298 11.93 -29.16 -7.48
N MET A 299 10.68 -29.15 -7.02
CA MET A 299 9.51 -28.92 -7.88
C MET A 299 9.57 -27.58 -8.60
N ILE A 300 9.88 -26.49 -7.89
CA ILE A 300 10.01 -25.15 -8.48
C ILE A 300 11.15 -25.11 -9.49
N THR A 301 12.27 -25.79 -9.21
CA THR A 301 13.39 -25.88 -10.15
C THR A 301 12.95 -26.55 -11.45
N THR A 302 12.25 -27.69 -11.37
CA THR A 302 11.70 -28.37 -12.55
C THR A 302 10.74 -27.48 -13.33
N ILE A 303 9.85 -26.76 -12.65
CA ILE A 303 8.89 -25.83 -13.29
C ILE A 303 9.64 -24.73 -14.05
N ILE A 304 10.64 -24.10 -13.43
CA ILE A 304 11.44 -23.04 -14.08
C ILE A 304 12.17 -23.60 -15.30
N THR A 305 12.79 -24.77 -15.20
CA THR A 305 13.53 -25.39 -16.31
C THR A 305 12.62 -25.77 -17.48
N ALA A 306 11.37 -26.16 -17.20
CA ALA A 306 10.39 -26.53 -18.21
C ALA A 306 9.51 -25.36 -18.70
N PHE A 307 9.72 -24.14 -18.19
CA PHE A 307 8.88 -22.99 -18.53
C PHE A 307 8.96 -22.66 -20.02
N ASN A 308 7.82 -22.65 -20.70
CA ASN A 308 7.70 -22.26 -22.10
C ASN A 308 7.05 -20.87 -22.20
N TYR A 309 7.78 -19.88 -22.69
CA TYR A 309 7.32 -18.50 -22.77
C TYR A 309 6.22 -18.28 -23.83
N GLU A 310 6.07 -19.17 -24.81
CA GLU A 310 4.99 -19.13 -25.81
C GLU A 310 3.74 -19.87 -25.33
N LYS A 311 3.92 -20.83 -24.42
CA LYS A 311 2.85 -21.68 -23.87
C LYS A 311 2.96 -21.78 -22.34
N PRO A 312 2.80 -20.66 -21.60
CA PRO A 312 2.97 -20.63 -20.15
C PRO A 312 1.96 -21.54 -19.42
N GLU A 313 0.83 -21.87 -20.05
CA GLU A 313 -0.18 -22.80 -19.52
C GLU A 313 0.34 -24.20 -19.25
N LEU A 314 1.41 -24.64 -19.94
CA LEU A 314 2.04 -25.94 -19.72
C LEU A 314 2.63 -26.07 -18.31
N SER A 315 2.87 -24.96 -17.62
CA SER A 315 3.36 -24.97 -16.23
C SER A 315 2.26 -25.18 -15.19
N VAL A 316 0.98 -24.96 -15.54
CA VAL A 316 -0.12 -24.92 -14.57
C VAL A 316 -0.31 -26.25 -13.81
N PRO A 317 -0.32 -27.43 -14.45
CA PRO A 317 -0.48 -28.69 -13.71
C PRO A 317 0.62 -28.91 -12.66
N SER A 318 1.86 -28.55 -12.96
CA SER A 318 2.99 -28.67 -12.03
C SER A 318 2.93 -27.62 -10.92
N LEU A 319 2.50 -26.40 -11.25
CA LEU A 319 2.27 -25.33 -10.26
C LEU A 319 1.15 -25.69 -9.28
N VAL A 320 0.06 -26.31 -9.75
CA VAL A 320 -1.03 -26.78 -8.88
C VAL A 320 -0.54 -27.85 -7.90
N LYS A 321 0.29 -28.79 -8.36
CA LYS A 321 0.95 -29.77 -7.46
C LYS A 321 1.86 -29.08 -6.43
N ALA A 322 2.63 -28.08 -6.85
CA ALA A 322 3.46 -27.30 -5.93
C ALA A 322 2.61 -26.54 -4.90
N TYR A 323 1.50 -25.93 -5.33
CA TYR A 323 0.54 -25.27 -4.46
C TYR A 323 -0.01 -26.23 -3.40
N GLN A 324 -0.44 -27.43 -3.79
CA GLN A 324 -0.93 -28.47 -2.87
C GLN A 324 0.15 -28.89 -1.86
N THR A 325 1.40 -29.03 -2.31
CA THR A 325 2.52 -29.39 -1.44
C THR A 325 2.83 -28.28 -0.42
N ILE A 326 2.82 -27.02 -0.85
CA ILE A 326 2.99 -25.86 0.05
C ILE A 326 1.82 -25.77 1.03
N LYS A 327 0.59 -26.04 0.57
CA LYS A 327 -0.63 -25.98 1.38
C LYS A 327 -0.60 -26.98 2.54
N ALA A 328 0.10 -28.11 2.37
CA ALA A 328 0.30 -29.12 3.41
C ALA A 328 1.33 -28.72 4.49
N LEU A 329 2.13 -27.68 4.28
CA LEU A 329 3.07 -27.18 5.29
C LEU A 329 2.32 -26.62 6.53
N PRO A 330 2.98 -26.55 7.70
CA PRO A 330 2.46 -25.85 8.87
C PRO A 330 2.11 -24.39 8.56
N GLN A 331 1.07 -23.88 9.23
CA GLN A 331 0.65 -22.48 9.09
C GLN A 331 1.79 -21.52 9.47
N GLY A 332 2.01 -20.52 8.61
CA GLY A 332 3.08 -19.54 8.80
C GLY A 332 3.07 -18.48 7.70
N ILE A 333 3.77 -17.37 7.94
CA ILE A 333 3.77 -16.22 7.02
C ILE A 333 4.32 -16.61 5.64
N TRP A 334 5.40 -17.38 5.60
CA TRP A 334 6.02 -17.81 4.34
C TRP A 334 5.17 -18.80 3.57
N ARG A 335 4.50 -19.74 4.24
CA ARG A 335 3.51 -20.61 3.61
C ARG A 335 2.43 -19.78 2.93
N ASN A 336 1.82 -18.84 3.65
CA ASN A 336 0.71 -18.04 3.13
C ASN A 336 1.17 -17.14 1.98
N LYS A 337 2.34 -16.50 2.10
CA LYS A 337 2.94 -15.69 1.03
C LYS A 337 3.21 -16.52 -0.22
N LYS A 338 3.81 -17.71 -0.07
CA LYS A 338 4.13 -18.59 -1.21
C LYS A 338 2.89 -19.22 -1.85
N LEU A 339 1.84 -19.50 -1.09
CA LEU A 339 0.55 -19.90 -1.66
C LEU A 339 -0.03 -18.81 -2.54
N GLN A 340 -0.03 -17.55 -2.08
CA GLN A 340 -0.51 -16.44 -2.89
C GLN A 340 0.35 -16.25 -4.15
N GLU A 341 1.69 -16.26 -4.02
CA GLU A 341 2.59 -16.12 -5.16
C GLU A 341 2.41 -17.24 -6.20
N VAL A 342 2.22 -18.49 -5.77
CA VAL A 342 1.94 -19.61 -6.69
C VAL A 342 0.56 -19.47 -7.34
N GLN A 343 -0.46 -19.04 -6.59
CA GLN A 343 -1.78 -18.78 -7.15
C GLN A 343 -1.72 -17.68 -8.22
N ASP A 344 -1.03 -16.56 -7.95
CA ASP A 344 -0.89 -15.45 -8.89
C ASP A 344 -0.23 -15.93 -10.21
N ILE A 345 0.79 -16.79 -10.11
CA ILE A 345 1.46 -17.39 -11.29
C ILE A 345 0.51 -18.34 -12.03
N ILE A 346 -0.29 -19.14 -11.32
CA ILE A 346 -1.32 -20.01 -11.94
C ILE A 346 -2.36 -19.18 -12.69
N GLU A 347 -2.83 -18.08 -12.10
CA GLU A 347 -3.76 -17.15 -12.75
C GLU A 347 -3.13 -16.56 -14.03
N ALA A 348 -1.87 -16.12 -13.95
CA ALA A 348 -1.13 -15.56 -15.09
C ALA A 348 -0.89 -16.59 -16.20
N CYS A 349 -0.38 -17.79 -15.87
CA CYS A 349 -0.15 -18.87 -16.83
C CYS A 349 -1.45 -19.38 -17.47
N SER A 350 -2.57 -19.32 -16.76
CA SER A 350 -3.90 -19.67 -17.30
C SER A 350 -4.46 -18.59 -18.23
N GLY A 351 -3.84 -17.41 -18.27
CA GLY A 351 -4.41 -16.23 -18.91
C GLY A 351 -5.74 -15.84 -18.28
N LEU A 352 -5.93 -16.14 -16.99
CA LEU A 352 -7.17 -15.91 -16.25
C LEU A 352 -7.30 -14.41 -15.96
N PHE A 353 -8.41 -13.84 -16.39
CA PHE A 353 -8.82 -12.48 -16.10
C PHE A 353 -10.15 -12.53 -15.35
N VAL A 354 -10.20 -11.86 -14.21
CA VAL A 354 -11.37 -11.77 -13.34
C VAL A 354 -11.49 -10.33 -12.86
N ASP A 355 -12.65 -9.71 -13.05
CA ASP A 355 -12.96 -8.40 -12.49
C ASP A 355 -14.36 -8.34 -11.85
N ALA A 356 -14.56 -7.28 -11.05
CA ALA A 356 -15.83 -6.90 -10.49
C ALA A 356 -15.93 -5.37 -10.52
N THR A 357 -16.92 -4.86 -11.24
CA THR A 357 -17.00 -3.44 -11.58
C THR A 357 -18.41 -2.88 -11.43
N THR A 358 -18.50 -1.56 -11.31
CA THR A 358 -19.74 -0.80 -11.35
C THR A 358 -19.57 0.44 -12.22
N SER A 359 -20.66 0.95 -12.77
CA SER A 359 -20.69 2.25 -13.45
C SER A 359 -20.98 3.41 -12.48
N GLN A 360 -21.13 3.13 -11.18
CA GLN A 360 -21.40 4.11 -10.13
C GLN A 360 -20.09 4.48 -9.44
N ALA A 361 -19.64 5.73 -9.54
CA ALA A 361 -18.42 6.19 -8.87
C ALA A 361 -18.57 6.22 -7.33
N SER A 362 -19.81 6.47 -6.87
CA SER A 362 -20.19 6.46 -5.47
C SER A 362 -21.57 5.84 -5.26
N ILE A 363 -21.85 5.42 -4.03
CA ILE A 363 -23.15 4.87 -3.61
C ILE A 363 -23.47 5.30 -2.17
N SER A 364 -24.71 5.67 -1.89
CA SER A 364 -25.14 6.08 -0.55
C SER A 364 -25.60 4.89 0.30
N GLN A 365 -25.49 5.02 1.62
CA GLN A 365 -26.05 4.04 2.56
C GLN A 365 -27.57 3.86 2.35
N GLY A 366 -28.01 2.62 2.17
CA GLY A 366 -29.41 2.27 1.92
C GLY A 366 -29.78 2.14 0.44
N ASP A 367 -28.90 2.56 -0.48
CA ASP A 367 -29.14 2.44 -1.91
C ASP A 367 -28.81 1.04 -2.45
N VAL A 368 -29.13 0.81 -3.72
CA VAL A 368 -28.83 -0.42 -4.45
C VAL A 368 -27.60 -0.21 -5.33
N LEU A 369 -26.54 -0.97 -5.07
CA LEU A 369 -25.33 -1.02 -5.88
C LEU A 369 -25.47 -2.08 -6.97
N ARG A 370 -25.32 -1.70 -8.24
CA ARG A 370 -25.24 -2.66 -9.34
C ARG A 370 -23.78 -3.04 -9.60
N VAL A 371 -23.45 -4.32 -9.45
CA VAL A 371 -22.13 -4.89 -9.72
C VAL A 371 -22.20 -5.82 -10.93
N THR A 372 -21.28 -5.62 -11.86
CA THR A 372 -21.03 -6.51 -13.00
C THR A 372 -19.70 -7.19 -12.79
N GLY A 373 -19.63 -8.50 -12.92
CA GLY A 373 -18.33 -9.18 -12.92
C GLY A 373 -18.12 -9.99 -14.17
N PHE A 374 -16.84 -10.19 -14.48
CA PHE A 374 -16.38 -10.81 -15.70
C PHE A 374 -15.29 -11.83 -15.39
N VAL A 375 -15.38 -13.00 -16.02
CA VAL A 375 -14.39 -14.08 -15.92
C VAL A 375 -14.05 -14.56 -17.33
N ASN A 376 -12.76 -14.62 -17.65
CA ASN A 376 -12.26 -15.20 -18.90
C ASN A 376 -10.94 -15.93 -18.62
N LYS A 377 -10.78 -17.14 -19.17
CA LYS A 377 -9.52 -17.88 -19.18
C LYS A 377 -9.01 -17.96 -20.61
N ARG A 378 -7.94 -17.23 -20.92
CA ARG A 378 -7.45 -17.09 -22.31
C ARG A 378 -6.63 -18.29 -22.80
N ASN A 379 -5.90 -18.98 -21.92
CA ASN A 379 -5.07 -20.11 -22.30
C ASN A 379 -5.77 -21.46 -22.08
N ALA A 380 -5.26 -22.52 -22.70
CA ALA A 380 -5.87 -23.85 -22.73
C ALA A 380 -5.63 -24.66 -21.43
N VAL A 381 -6.08 -24.15 -20.29
CA VAL A 381 -6.09 -24.82 -18.97
C VAL A 381 -7.48 -25.36 -18.63
N THR A 382 -7.59 -26.45 -17.88
CA THR A 382 -8.88 -26.93 -17.38
C THR A 382 -9.34 -26.08 -16.20
N ALA A 383 -10.42 -25.32 -16.35
CA ALA A 383 -10.98 -24.53 -15.26
C ALA A 383 -12.51 -24.47 -15.24
N SER A 384 -13.09 -24.31 -14.04
CA SER A 384 -14.52 -24.07 -13.84
C SER A 384 -14.78 -23.05 -12.74
N LEU A 385 -15.80 -22.22 -12.94
CA LEU A 385 -16.32 -21.29 -11.94
C LEU A 385 -17.40 -22.00 -11.13
N GLN A 386 -17.11 -22.25 -9.86
CA GLN A 386 -18.00 -23.00 -8.96
C GLN A 386 -19.00 -22.08 -8.27
N SER A 387 -18.53 -20.98 -7.68
CA SER A 387 -19.39 -20.03 -6.99
C SER A 387 -18.88 -18.60 -7.06
N ILE A 388 -19.79 -17.65 -6.86
CA ILE A 388 -19.53 -16.23 -6.70
C ILE A 388 -20.19 -15.81 -5.39
N ASN A 389 -19.40 -15.23 -4.47
CA ASN A 389 -19.90 -14.62 -3.25
C ASN A 389 -19.66 -13.11 -3.29
N ILE A 390 -20.71 -12.34 -3.01
CA ILE A 390 -20.65 -10.89 -2.95
C ILE A 390 -21.56 -10.38 -1.84
N ALA A 391 -20.99 -9.61 -0.90
CA ALA A 391 -21.71 -9.08 0.26
C ALA A 391 -22.54 -10.15 1.02
N GLY A 392 -21.99 -11.36 1.19
CA GLY A 392 -22.65 -12.47 1.87
C GLY A 392 -23.69 -13.23 1.03
N ILE A 393 -23.97 -12.78 -0.20
CA ILE A 393 -24.83 -13.49 -1.14
C ILE A 393 -23.97 -14.50 -1.90
N ASP A 394 -24.13 -15.78 -1.59
CA ASP A 394 -23.48 -16.88 -2.32
C ASP A 394 -24.37 -17.36 -3.48
N SER A 395 -23.77 -17.51 -4.66
CA SER A 395 -24.42 -18.03 -5.86
C SER A 395 -23.60 -19.19 -6.40
N MET A 396 -24.16 -20.42 -6.36
CA MET A 396 -23.57 -21.55 -7.07
C MET A 396 -23.80 -21.39 -8.57
N VAL A 397 -22.73 -21.53 -9.34
CA VAL A 397 -22.71 -21.32 -10.79
C VAL A 397 -22.39 -22.65 -11.50
N ASN A 398 -21.33 -23.33 -11.09
CA ASN A 398 -20.87 -24.61 -11.64
C ASN A 398 -20.74 -24.62 -13.17
N VAL A 399 -20.06 -23.62 -13.73
CA VAL A 399 -19.86 -23.44 -15.18
C VAL A 399 -18.41 -23.68 -15.57
N ALA A 400 -18.19 -24.49 -16.61
CA ALA A 400 -16.87 -24.65 -17.22
C ALA A 400 -16.43 -23.34 -17.90
N ILE A 401 -15.19 -22.91 -17.67
CA ILE A 401 -14.66 -21.70 -18.30
C ILE A 401 -13.99 -22.12 -19.62
N GLY A 402 -14.69 -21.91 -20.73
CA GLY A 402 -14.15 -22.17 -22.06
C GLY A 402 -12.91 -21.30 -22.37
N SER A 403 -12.01 -21.81 -23.20
CA SER A 403 -10.81 -21.05 -23.60
C SER A 403 -11.21 -19.80 -24.39
N ASN A 404 -10.75 -18.65 -23.90
CA ASN A 404 -11.06 -17.32 -24.40
C ASN A 404 -12.57 -17.05 -24.52
N GLN A 405 -13.37 -17.60 -23.61
CA GLN A 405 -14.81 -17.35 -23.53
C GLN A 405 -15.15 -16.52 -22.30
N ASN A 406 -16.05 -15.55 -22.48
CA ASN A 406 -16.48 -14.65 -21.42
C ASN A 406 -17.64 -15.25 -20.63
N ILE A 407 -17.51 -15.22 -19.31
CA ILE A 407 -18.63 -15.41 -18.39
C ILE A 407 -18.88 -14.06 -17.73
N GLN A 408 -20.09 -13.55 -17.89
CA GLN A 408 -20.52 -12.29 -17.29
C GLN A 408 -21.70 -12.53 -16.36
N PHE A 409 -21.72 -11.82 -15.24
CA PHE A 409 -22.89 -11.78 -14.36
C PHE A 409 -23.15 -10.35 -13.92
N THR A 410 -24.39 -10.10 -13.50
CA THR A 410 -24.76 -8.84 -12.85
C THR A 410 -25.55 -9.14 -11.60
N LYS A 411 -25.21 -8.46 -10.50
CA LYS A 411 -25.90 -8.57 -9.22
C LYS A 411 -26.19 -7.18 -8.67
N ASN A 412 -27.41 -7.01 -8.18
CA ASN A 412 -27.79 -5.85 -7.37
C ASN A 412 -27.55 -6.20 -5.90
N ILE A 413 -26.89 -5.30 -5.16
CA ILE A 413 -26.58 -5.43 -3.74
C ILE A 413 -27.27 -4.30 -3.01
N ASN A 414 -28.01 -4.61 -1.97
CA ASN A 414 -28.54 -3.59 -1.07
C ASN A 414 -27.41 -3.14 -0.14
N VAL A 415 -27.01 -1.86 -0.23
CA VAL A 415 -26.01 -1.28 0.66
C VAL A 415 -26.67 -1.05 2.01
N SER A 416 -26.13 -1.65 3.07
CA SER A 416 -26.65 -1.49 4.42
C SER A 416 -26.73 -0.01 4.82
N SER A 417 -27.77 0.37 5.56
CA SER A 417 -27.87 1.71 6.15
C SER A 417 -26.72 2.00 7.13
N ASN A 418 -26.08 0.96 7.65
CA ASN A 418 -24.95 1.03 8.58
C ASN A 418 -23.62 0.67 7.91
N GLN A 419 -23.57 0.63 6.56
CA GLN A 419 -22.32 0.39 5.83
C GLN A 419 -21.29 1.45 6.22
N LYS A 420 -20.04 1.03 6.47
CA LYS A 420 -18.95 1.98 6.77
C LYS A 420 -18.78 2.95 5.61
N ILE A 421 -18.73 4.25 5.92
CA ILE A 421 -18.49 5.33 4.96
C ILE A 421 -17.04 5.25 4.47
N SER A 422 -16.80 5.55 3.20
CA SER A 422 -15.46 5.58 2.63
C SER A 422 -14.74 6.86 3.06
N GLN A 423 -13.83 6.72 4.02
CA GLN A 423 -12.86 7.75 4.42
C GLN A 423 -11.59 7.08 4.94
N PRO A 424 -10.40 7.70 4.84
CA PRO A 424 -9.16 7.10 5.35
C PRO A 424 -9.29 6.71 6.82
N TYR A 425 -8.88 5.49 7.19
CA TYR A 425 -9.09 4.97 8.54
C TYR A 425 -8.44 5.83 9.64
N TRP A 426 -7.35 6.52 9.31
CA TRP A 426 -6.62 7.39 10.24
C TRP A 426 -7.27 8.76 10.44
N LEU A 427 -8.31 9.08 9.68
CA LEU A 427 -9.09 10.32 9.80
C LEU A 427 -10.47 10.09 10.40
N VAL A 428 -10.76 8.88 10.89
CA VAL A 428 -12.05 8.55 11.51
C VAL A 428 -12.26 9.30 12.83
N TYR A 429 -11.19 9.48 13.59
CA TYR A 429 -11.21 10.18 14.88
C TYR A 429 -10.39 11.45 14.80
N THR A 430 -10.73 12.42 15.65
CA THR A 430 -9.96 13.66 15.80
C THR A 430 -8.51 13.33 16.11
N GLN A 431 -7.61 13.97 15.36
CA GLN A 431 -6.17 13.80 15.49
C GLN A 431 -5.68 14.19 16.89
N LEU A 432 -4.68 13.44 17.38
CA LEU A 432 -3.89 13.77 18.57
C LEU A 432 -2.71 14.67 18.19
N PRO A 433 -2.11 15.43 19.12
CA PRO A 433 -1.09 16.45 18.78
C PRO A 433 0.06 16.00 17.86
N GLY A 434 0.51 14.75 17.93
CA GLY A 434 1.56 14.20 17.06
C GLY A 434 1.20 12.92 16.32
N SER A 435 -0.06 12.49 16.34
CA SER A 435 -0.45 11.21 15.73
C SER A 435 -1.93 11.14 15.39
N PHE A 436 -2.28 10.35 14.40
CA PHE A 436 -3.66 9.97 14.13
C PHE A 436 -4.20 9.02 15.21
N ASP A 437 -5.46 9.21 15.64
CA ASP A 437 -6.11 8.30 16.60
C ASP A 437 -6.68 7.07 15.87
N VAL A 438 -5.87 6.02 15.75
CA VAL A 438 -6.29 4.73 15.17
C VAL A 438 -6.54 3.73 16.29
N ARG A 439 -7.82 3.39 16.50
CA ARG A 439 -8.25 2.51 17.60
C ARG A 439 -8.30 1.02 17.23
N ASP A 440 -8.31 0.71 15.94
CA ASP A 440 -8.24 -0.67 15.45
C ASP A 440 -6.78 -1.02 15.11
N GLN A 441 -6.17 -1.86 15.95
CA GLN A 441 -4.78 -2.31 15.80
C GLN A 441 -4.50 -2.91 14.42
N THR A 442 -5.49 -3.55 13.80
CA THR A 442 -5.30 -4.26 12.52
C THR A 442 -5.19 -3.33 11.32
N LEU A 443 -5.52 -2.04 11.50
CA LEU A 443 -5.37 -1.01 10.47
C LEU A 443 -3.99 -0.34 10.52
N ILE A 444 -3.33 -0.35 11.69
CA ILE A 444 -1.98 0.21 11.85
C ILE A 444 -1.01 -0.55 10.94
N GLY A 445 -0.21 0.20 10.18
CA GLY A 445 0.66 -0.33 9.13
C GLY A 445 0.08 -0.19 7.73
N LYS A 446 -1.24 -0.20 7.53
CA LYS A 446 -1.83 -0.19 6.19
C LYS A 446 -1.64 1.15 5.48
N ALA A 447 -1.30 1.10 4.19
CA ALA A 447 -1.20 2.30 3.34
C ALA A 447 -2.57 2.87 2.94
N GLU A 448 -3.57 2.01 2.76
CA GLU A 448 -4.92 2.40 2.37
C GLU A 448 -5.95 1.50 3.06
N ASN A 449 -7.23 1.89 2.98
CA ASN A 449 -8.33 1.07 3.45
C ASN A 449 -8.51 -0.18 2.58
N ASP A 450 -9.08 -1.23 3.16
CA ASP A 450 -9.61 -2.33 2.37
C ASP A 450 -10.80 -1.84 1.51
N ALA A 451 -11.05 -2.52 0.39
CA ALA A 451 -12.14 -2.17 -0.51
C ALA A 451 -13.51 -2.25 0.18
N ALA A 452 -14.41 -1.32 -0.16
CA ALA A 452 -15.75 -1.26 0.44
C ALA A 452 -16.59 -2.52 0.16
N PHE A 453 -16.41 -3.11 -1.02
CA PHE A 453 -16.97 -4.39 -1.40
C PHE A 453 -15.91 -5.23 -2.12
N GLU A 454 -15.94 -6.53 -1.86
CA GLU A 454 -15.11 -7.55 -2.50
C GLU A 454 -16.02 -8.64 -3.06
N VAL A 455 -15.69 -9.13 -4.25
CA VAL A 455 -16.29 -10.32 -4.84
C VAL A 455 -15.31 -11.47 -4.71
N ILE A 456 -15.79 -12.59 -4.18
CA ILE A 456 -15.02 -13.80 -3.99
C ILE A 456 -15.50 -14.82 -5.03
N PHE A 457 -14.60 -15.17 -5.94
CA PHE A 457 -14.81 -16.20 -6.95
C PHE A 457 -14.16 -17.50 -6.48
N THR A 458 -14.94 -18.58 -6.48
CA THR A 458 -14.39 -19.92 -6.31
C THR A 458 -14.15 -20.53 -7.69
N ILE A 459 -12.88 -20.68 -8.06
CA ILE A 459 -12.48 -21.24 -9.37
C ILE A 459 -11.70 -22.52 -9.12
N VAL A 460 -12.09 -23.61 -9.79
CA VAL A 460 -11.33 -24.86 -9.77
C VAL A 460 -10.46 -24.89 -11.02
N ILE A 461 -9.14 -25.04 -10.85
CA ILE A 461 -8.13 -25.09 -11.92
C ILE A 461 -7.33 -26.38 -11.75
N GLU A 462 -7.30 -27.23 -12.78
CA GLU A 462 -6.63 -28.55 -12.74
C GLU A 462 -7.00 -29.37 -11.49
N GLY A 463 -8.27 -29.29 -11.07
CA GLY A 463 -8.82 -30.01 -9.91
C GLY A 463 -8.60 -29.35 -8.54
N GLU A 464 -7.75 -28.32 -8.42
CA GLU A 464 -7.55 -27.58 -7.17
C GLU A 464 -8.49 -26.37 -7.09
N LYS A 465 -9.07 -26.15 -5.90
CA LYS A 465 -9.96 -25.02 -5.63
C LYS A 465 -9.18 -23.78 -5.18
N PHE A 466 -9.31 -22.70 -5.95
CA PHE A 466 -8.74 -21.39 -5.65
C PHE A 466 -9.83 -20.39 -5.27
N THR A 467 -9.48 -19.48 -4.37
CA THR A 467 -10.30 -18.34 -3.97
C THR A 467 -9.70 -17.08 -4.57
N VAL A 468 -10.38 -16.53 -5.58
CA VAL A 468 -9.95 -15.34 -6.31
C VAL A 468 -10.78 -14.16 -5.83
N LYS A 469 -10.13 -13.19 -5.18
CA LYS A 469 -10.76 -12.01 -4.61
C LYS A 469 -10.57 -10.81 -5.51
N ARG A 470 -11.64 -10.06 -5.78
CA ARG A 470 -11.58 -8.82 -6.56
C ARG A 470 -12.36 -7.70 -5.88
N PRO A 471 -11.76 -6.51 -5.67
CA PRO A 471 -12.49 -5.35 -5.19
C PRO A 471 -13.55 -4.94 -6.23
N VAL A 472 -14.69 -4.43 -5.77
CA VAL A 472 -15.66 -3.78 -6.66
C VAL A 472 -15.15 -2.38 -6.97
N LEU A 473 -14.80 -2.14 -8.23
CA LEU A 473 -14.24 -0.87 -8.70
C LEU A 473 -15.23 -0.11 -9.59
N TYR A 474 -15.24 1.22 -9.47
CA TYR A 474 -15.85 2.05 -10.50
C TYR A 474 -15.02 1.94 -11.78
N LYS A 475 -15.64 1.52 -12.88
CA LYS A 475 -15.02 1.42 -14.21
C LYS A 475 -15.71 2.35 -15.19
N VAL A 476 -14.92 3.18 -15.87
CA VAL A 476 -15.37 4.05 -16.96
C VAL A 476 -14.38 4.00 -18.12
N VAL A 477 -14.87 4.22 -19.34
CA VAL A 477 -14.02 4.37 -20.53
C VAL A 477 -13.94 5.85 -20.86
N ASP A 478 -12.76 6.43 -20.68
CA ASP A 478 -12.45 7.78 -21.11
C ASP A 478 -11.98 7.77 -22.58
N PRO A 479 -12.53 8.62 -23.46
CA PRO A 479 -12.16 8.61 -24.88
C PRO A 479 -10.68 8.86 -25.18
N ALA A 480 -9.94 9.55 -24.30
CA ALA A 480 -8.53 9.87 -24.48
C ALA A 480 -7.60 8.91 -23.71
N LYS A 481 -8.04 8.41 -22.56
CA LYS A 481 -7.21 7.58 -21.65
C LYS A 481 -7.55 6.09 -21.67
N GLY A 482 -8.68 5.70 -22.27
CA GLY A 482 -9.16 4.32 -22.28
C GLY A 482 -9.84 3.92 -20.97
N GLU A 483 -9.67 2.66 -20.55
CA GLU A 483 -10.30 2.16 -19.32
C GLU A 483 -9.68 2.79 -18.06
N LEU A 484 -10.53 3.33 -17.21
CA LEU A 484 -10.17 3.91 -15.93
C LEU A 484 -10.89 3.15 -14.81
N TYR A 485 -10.13 2.77 -13.79
CA TYR A 485 -10.67 2.14 -12.59
C TYR A 485 -10.36 3.01 -11.38
N GLN A 486 -11.34 3.14 -10.50
CA GLN A 486 -11.25 3.88 -9.24
C GLN A 486 -11.94 3.08 -8.12
N PRO A 487 -11.50 3.23 -6.86
CA PRO A 487 -12.23 2.68 -5.73
C PRO A 487 -13.68 3.19 -5.69
N LEU A 488 -14.62 2.29 -5.41
CA LEU A 488 -16.01 2.68 -5.13
C LEU A 488 -16.10 3.40 -3.78
N VAL A 489 -16.73 4.58 -3.78
CA VAL A 489 -16.90 5.41 -2.57
C VAL A 489 -18.29 5.20 -1.95
N ILE A 490 -18.34 4.84 -0.68
CA ILE A 490 -19.58 4.81 0.12
C ILE A 490 -19.80 6.18 0.74
N LEU A 491 -20.92 6.82 0.43
CA LEU A 491 -21.28 8.14 0.96
C LEU A 491 -22.25 8.00 2.16
N PRO A 492 -22.17 8.91 3.15
CA PRO A 492 -23.24 9.05 4.13
C PRO A 492 -24.52 9.53 3.44
N LYS A 493 -25.67 9.34 4.09
CA LYS A 493 -26.95 9.89 3.60
C LYS A 493 -26.94 11.41 3.44
N MET A 494 -26.23 12.10 4.32
CA MET A 494 -26.12 13.56 4.35
C MET A 494 -24.70 13.94 4.75
N GLU A 495 -24.17 14.99 4.11
CA GLU A 495 -22.92 15.64 4.46
C GLU A 495 -23.20 17.02 5.08
N LEU A 496 -22.43 17.37 6.11
CA LEU A 496 -22.50 18.63 6.82
C LEU A 496 -21.13 19.28 6.82
N ASN A 497 -21.01 20.48 6.26
CA ASN A 497 -19.76 21.23 6.28
C ASN A 497 -20.02 22.67 6.72
N TYR A 498 -19.07 23.26 7.45
CA TYR A 498 -19.04 24.71 7.60
C TYR A 498 -18.54 25.32 6.28
N ALA A 499 -19.06 26.49 5.91
CA ALA A 499 -18.61 27.20 4.72
C ALA A 499 -17.14 27.66 4.81
N LYS A 500 -16.60 27.74 6.03
CA LYS A 500 -15.19 28.03 6.32
C LYS A 500 -14.70 27.16 7.48
N ASP A 501 -13.51 26.58 7.32
CA ASP A 501 -12.89 25.73 8.34
C ASP A 501 -12.38 26.51 9.55
N ASN A 502 -11.96 27.76 9.33
CA ASN A 502 -11.44 28.64 10.36
C ASN A 502 -12.24 29.94 10.45
N ILE A 503 -12.64 30.30 11.67
CA ILE A 503 -13.38 31.51 11.96
C ILE A 503 -12.61 32.29 13.03
N VAL A 504 -12.22 33.52 12.71
CA VAL A 504 -11.48 34.40 13.62
C VAL A 504 -12.36 35.59 14.00
N SER A 505 -12.63 35.76 15.28
CA SER A 505 -13.24 36.99 15.81
C SER A 505 -12.15 37.99 16.17
N LEU A 506 -12.28 39.22 15.66
CA LEU A 506 -11.42 40.34 16.01
C LEU A 506 -12.11 41.20 17.06
N ASN A 507 -11.47 41.40 18.21
CA ASN A 507 -11.95 42.23 19.32
C ASN A 507 -13.34 41.83 19.83
N GLY A 508 -13.65 40.53 19.87
CA GLY A 508 -14.93 40.02 20.36
C GLY A 508 -16.14 40.34 19.47
N LYS A 509 -15.91 40.82 18.24
CA LYS A 509 -17.00 41.06 17.29
C LYS A 509 -17.66 39.75 16.86
N PRO A 510 -18.99 39.71 16.72
CA PRO A 510 -19.68 38.55 16.16
C PRO A 510 -19.17 38.22 14.77
N VAL A 511 -19.13 36.93 14.47
CA VAL A 511 -18.73 36.38 13.17
C VAL A 511 -19.89 35.55 12.65
N GLN A 512 -20.24 35.76 11.38
CA GLN A 512 -21.23 34.94 10.71
C GLN A 512 -20.58 33.66 10.21
N THR A 513 -21.29 32.56 10.40
CA THR A 513 -20.94 31.26 9.86
C THR A 513 -22.14 30.68 9.15
N GLU A 514 -21.87 29.89 8.13
CA GLU A 514 -22.87 29.19 7.35
C GLU A 514 -22.54 27.70 7.40
N ILE A 515 -23.61 26.90 7.47
CA ILE A 515 -23.52 25.46 7.40
C ILE A 515 -24.16 25.03 6.10
N GLN A 516 -23.42 24.26 5.32
CA GLN A 516 -23.87 23.69 4.06
C GLN A 516 -24.30 22.25 4.28
N PHE A 517 -25.46 21.94 3.74
CA PHE A 517 -26.05 20.60 3.74
C PHE A 517 -26.04 20.06 2.33
N LYS A 518 -25.59 18.82 2.19
CA LYS A 518 -25.70 18.08 0.94
C LYS A 518 -26.35 16.74 1.23
N SER A 519 -27.56 16.53 0.71
CA SER A 519 -28.19 15.22 0.72
C SER A 519 -27.61 14.37 -0.40
N ASN A 520 -27.18 13.15 -0.07
CA ASN A 520 -26.73 12.15 -1.04
C ASN A 520 -27.82 11.12 -1.37
N ILE A 521 -29.01 11.26 -0.78
CA ILE A 521 -30.16 10.40 -1.04
C ILE A 521 -31.35 11.23 -1.52
N LYS A 522 -32.17 10.62 -2.38
CA LYS A 522 -33.44 11.20 -2.84
C LYS A 522 -34.54 10.79 -1.87
N ASP A 523 -34.61 11.45 -0.72
CA ASP A 523 -35.67 11.24 0.25
C ASP A 523 -36.23 12.56 0.79
N SER A 524 -37.30 12.46 1.58
CA SER A 524 -37.95 13.58 2.28
C SER A 524 -37.72 13.47 3.80
N THR A 525 -36.61 12.88 4.22
CA THR A 525 -36.33 12.68 5.65
C THR A 525 -36.05 14.02 6.30
N LEU A 526 -36.72 14.29 7.43
CA LEU A 526 -36.45 15.47 8.25
C LEU A 526 -35.23 15.20 9.12
N TYR A 527 -34.22 16.06 9.00
CA TYR A 527 -33.01 16.02 9.83
C TYR A 527 -33.06 17.12 10.89
N THR A 528 -32.66 16.80 12.12
CA THR A 528 -32.43 17.79 13.17
C THR A 528 -30.94 18.05 13.31
N VAL A 529 -30.54 19.32 13.23
CA VAL A 529 -29.13 19.72 13.36
C VAL A 529 -28.90 20.14 14.80
N GLN A 530 -28.05 19.40 15.51
CA GLN A 530 -27.59 19.78 16.83
C GLN A 530 -26.19 20.39 16.69
N GLN A 531 -26.07 21.65 17.10
CA GLN A 531 -24.78 22.36 17.09
C GLN A 531 -24.24 22.43 18.52
N GLN A 532 -22.95 22.15 18.67
CA GLN A 532 -22.22 22.33 19.92
C GLN A 532 -21.20 23.44 19.71
N TYR A 533 -21.09 24.35 20.67
CA TYR A 533 -20.12 25.43 20.64
C TYR A 533 -19.28 25.37 21.92
N SER A 534 -18.05 25.87 21.84
CA SER A 534 -17.23 26.09 23.03
C SER A 534 -17.94 27.08 23.97
N ASN A 535 -17.77 26.88 25.30
CA ASN A 535 -18.33 27.76 26.34
C ASN A 535 -17.92 29.24 26.19
N ASN A 536 -16.89 29.53 25.40
CA ASN A 536 -16.41 30.89 25.13
C ASN A 536 -17.20 31.63 24.04
N TRP A 537 -18.13 30.95 23.37
CA TRP A 537 -18.93 31.51 22.28
C TRP A 537 -20.42 31.52 22.63
N LYS A 538 -21.10 32.61 22.26
CA LYS A 538 -22.57 32.71 22.33
C LYS A 538 -23.13 32.62 20.92
N TYR A 539 -24.12 31.75 20.73
CA TYR A 539 -24.81 31.57 19.45
C TYR A 539 -26.13 32.32 19.42
N SER A 540 -26.43 32.98 18.30
CA SER A 540 -27.75 33.56 18.00
C SER A 540 -28.24 33.04 16.66
N ALA A 541 -29.28 32.19 16.66
CA ALA A 541 -29.87 31.67 15.44
C ALA A 541 -30.67 32.76 14.70
N ALA A 542 -30.49 32.86 13.39
CA ALA A 542 -31.60 33.18 12.50
C ALA A 542 -32.26 31.82 12.16
N ASN A 543 -33.59 31.74 12.20
CA ASN A 543 -34.35 30.49 12.01
C ASN A 543 -33.80 29.66 10.83
N ILE A 544 -33.36 28.43 11.12
CA ILE A 544 -32.98 27.44 10.13
C ILE A 544 -34.27 26.68 9.80
N SER A 545 -34.92 27.01 8.68
CA SER A 545 -36.09 26.31 8.15
C SER A 545 -35.69 25.37 7.03
#